data_AF-A0A059XEF0-F1
#
_entry.id   AF-A0A059XEF0-F1
#
_cell.length_a   1.000
_cell.length_b   1.000
_cell.length_c   1.000
_cell.angle_alpha   90.00
_cell.angle_beta   90.00
_cell.angle_gamma   90.00
#
_symmetry.space_group_name_H-M   'P 1'
#
loop_
_entity.id
_entity.type
_entity.pdbx_description
1 polymer ?
#
loop_
_entity_poly.entity_id
_entity_poly.type
_entity_poly.pdbx_seq_one_letter_code
_entity_poly.pdbx_strand_id
1 'polypeptide(L)'
;MLKFLSGRKRSRNLLLVFFVVVMTLSLVGLFSVAVSGGAAGLFGNKNGGSDTTVAKVGSYEVTLKEYKDALTGFSRQISQGQGRTGMQSLTTTYAQYGQQILDNLLREKLVQYEADRLNLSATDEEVEARLKQTFSPWPGPEQYRERLIQAGMTPAQFEAGLRASISAEHLRSYITAAVQLSPQEVEDEYRRNNNRYSIRWADVSPDQLKDKVTFTDNDLRAFFDAHKDDFKITTEQRRARYIFVDSTKAGEAIQVSDEELKPDFDPERY
;
A
#
# COMPACT_ATOMS: atom_id res chain seq x y z
N MET A 1 -47.96 -19.58 13.68
CA MET A 1 -47.78 -18.47 12.71
C MET A 1 -46.32 -18.03 12.76
N LEU A 2 -45.47 -18.39 11.79
CA LEU A 2 -44.14 -17.78 11.50
C LEU A 2 -43.41 -18.60 10.41
N LYS A 3 -44.07 -18.86 9.28
CA LYS A 3 -43.47 -19.48 8.08
C LYS A 3 -43.32 -18.48 6.93
N PHE A 4 -43.18 -17.18 7.22
CA PHE A 4 -43.24 -16.14 6.18
C PHE A 4 -41.90 -15.42 5.89
N LEU A 5 -40.78 -15.82 6.49
CA LEU A 5 -39.51 -15.09 6.33
C LEU A 5 -38.38 -15.82 5.57
N SER A 6 -38.59 -17.02 5.03
CA SER A 6 -37.51 -17.76 4.34
C SER A 6 -37.44 -17.55 2.81
N GLY A 7 -38.16 -16.57 2.24
CA GLY A 7 -38.37 -16.48 0.79
C GLY A 7 -37.52 -15.46 0.00
N ARG A 8 -36.70 -14.61 0.62
CA ARG A 8 -36.19 -13.43 -0.11
C ARG A 8 -34.74 -13.05 0.21
N LYS A 9 -33.79 -13.91 -0.17
CA LYS A 9 -32.33 -13.63 -0.12
C LYS A 9 -31.94 -12.31 -0.82
N ARG A 10 -32.63 -11.91 -1.90
CA ARG A 10 -32.35 -10.67 -2.62
C ARG A 10 -32.70 -9.40 -1.84
N SER A 11 -33.79 -9.37 -1.05
CA SER A 11 -34.19 -8.15 -0.33
C SER A 11 -33.31 -7.88 0.90
N ARG A 12 -32.76 -8.93 1.53
CA ARG A 12 -31.79 -8.78 2.63
C ARG A 12 -30.47 -8.17 2.14
N ASN A 13 -29.97 -8.62 0.99
CA ASN A 13 -28.77 -8.04 0.40
C ASN A 13 -29.03 -6.60 -0.08
N LEU A 14 -30.24 -6.30 -0.57
CA LEU A 14 -30.60 -4.94 -0.97
C LEU A 14 -30.69 -3.98 0.22
N LEU A 15 -31.21 -4.44 1.36
CA LEU A 15 -31.24 -3.68 2.62
C LEU A 15 -29.83 -3.45 3.18
N LEU A 16 -28.96 -4.46 3.14
CA LEU A 16 -27.57 -4.33 3.56
C LEU A 16 -26.78 -3.39 2.65
N VAL A 17 -26.95 -3.48 1.33
CA VAL A 17 -26.30 -2.57 0.38
C VAL A 17 -26.83 -1.14 0.55
N PHE A 18 -28.14 -0.97 0.74
CA PHE A 18 -28.72 0.35 1.04
C PHE A 18 -28.18 0.92 2.34
N PHE A 19 -28.09 0.12 3.40
CA PHE A 19 -27.52 0.55 4.68
C PHE A 19 -26.04 0.92 4.54
N VAL A 20 -25.23 0.13 3.82
CA VAL A 20 -23.81 0.44 3.55
C VAL A 20 -23.67 1.70 2.71
N VAL A 21 -24.51 1.88 1.68
CA VAL A 21 -24.50 3.08 0.82
C VAL A 21 -24.91 4.33 1.60
N VAL A 22 -25.89 4.22 2.52
CA VAL A 22 -26.27 5.32 3.41
C VAL A 22 -25.16 5.61 4.42
N MET A 23 -24.50 4.57 4.96
CA MET A 23 -23.38 4.75 5.89
C MET A 23 -22.15 5.38 5.20
N THR A 24 -21.85 5.01 3.96
CA THR A 24 -20.76 5.59 3.18
C THR A 24 -21.10 6.99 2.68
N LEU A 25 -22.34 7.25 2.27
CA LEU A 25 -22.80 8.60 1.92
C LEU A 25 -22.90 9.52 3.14
N SER A 26 -23.27 9.01 4.32
CA SER A 26 -23.20 9.79 5.56
C SER A 26 -21.76 10.06 5.97
N LEU A 27 -20.84 9.14 5.68
CA LEU A 27 -19.42 9.40 5.84
C LEU A 27 -18.99 10.55 4.92
N VAL A 28 -19.28 10.45 3.61
CA VAL A 28 -18.82 11.40 2.59
C VAL A 28 -19.49 12.78 2.71
N GLY A 29 -20.76 12.86 3.10
CA GLY A 29 -21.52 14.11 3.23
C GLY A 29 -21.16 14.99 4.42
N LEU A 30 -20.35 14.48 5.37
CA LEU A 30 -19.88 15.21 6.55
C LEU A 30 -18.48 15.82 6.40
N PHE A 31 -17.79 15.57 5.28
CA PHE A 31 -16.44 16.08 5.05
C PHE A 31 -16.47 17.31 4.15
N SER A 32 -16.35 18.51 4.75
CA SER A 32 -15.98 19.72 4.02
C SER A 32 -14.49 20.00 4.24
N VAL A 33 -13.68 19.84 3.20
CA VAL A 33 -12.26 20.22 3.20
C VAL A 33 -12.14 21.60 2.56
N ALA A 34 -11.80 22.61 3.36
CA ALA A 34 -11.50 23.97 2.88
C ALA A 34 -9.97 24.14 2.77
N VAL A 35 -9.32 23.36 1.90
CA VAL A 35 -7.89 23.52 1.61
C VAL A 35 -7.75 24.26 0.29
N SER A 36 -8.01 25.56 0.29
CA SER A 36 -7.71 26.44 -0.84
C SER A 36 -6.26 26.94 -0.73
N GLY A 37 -5.33 26.18 -1.32
CA GLY A 37 -3.92 26.56 -1.44
C GLY A 37 -3.01 25.44 -0.95
N GLY A 38 -2.12 24.94 -1.83
CA GLY A 38 -1.13 23.91 -1.50
C GLY A 38 -0.14 24.34 -0.40
N ALA A 39 1.02 23.67 -0.32
CA ALA A 39 2.00 23.93 0.75
C ALA A 39 2.34 25.42 0.95
N ALA A 40 2.40 26.21 -0.14
CA ALA A 40 2.63 27.66 -0.08
C ALA A 40 1.52 28.45 0.63
N GLY A 41 0.25 28.02 0.54
CA GLY A 41 -0.88 28.65 1.23
C GLY A 41 -0.91 28.31 2.74
N LEU A 42 -0.53 27.08 3.09
CA LEU A 42 -0.49 26.61 4.49
C LEU A 42 0.69 27.19 5.29
N PHE A 43 1.85 27.35 4.64
CA PHE A 43 3.11 27.78 5.30
C PHE A 43 3.55 29.21 4.95
N GLY A 44 2.99 29.83 3.91
CA GLY A 44 3.41 31.16 3.43
C GLY A 44 2.54 32.32 3.90
N ASN A 45 1.30 32.08 4.34
CA ASN A 45 0.39 33.18 4.70
C ASN A 45 0.54 33.57 6.17
N LYS A 46 1.21 34.70 6.43
CA LYS A 46 1.33 35.32 7.78
C LYS A 46 -0.02 35.74 8.41
N ASN A 47 -1.10 35.71 7.62
CA ASN A 47 -2.45 36.14 8.01
C ASN A 47 -3.45 34.98 8.20
N GLY A 48 -3.04 33.71 8.03
CA GLY A 48 -3.89 32.57 8.39
C GLY A 48 -3.81 32.32 9.89
N GLY A 49 -4.80 32.77 10.65
CA GLY A 49 -4.87 32.55 12.10
C GLY A 49 -4.74 31.06 12.44
N SER A 50 -4.10 30.76 13.57
CA SER A 50 -3.95 29.40 14.12
C SER A 50 -5.26 28.61 14.17
N ASP A 51 -6.37 29.33 14.29
CA ASP A 51 -7.71 28.81 14.54
C ASP A 51 -8.49 28.61 13.22
N THR A 52 -7.86 28.81 12.07
CA THR A 52 -8.51 28.53 10.78
C THR A 52 -8.81 27.04 10.66
N THR A 53 -10.09 26.69 10.51
CA THR A 53 -10.53 25.32 10.34
C THR A 53 -10.15 24.80 8.96
N VAL A 54 -9.34 23.73 8.90
CA VAL A 54 -8.90 23.10 7.64
C VAL A 54 -9.80 21.93 7.25
N ALA A 55 -10.42 21.27 8.22
CA ALA A 55 -11.39 20.21 8.02
C ALA A 55 -12.30 20.06 9.26
N LYS A 56 -13.45 19.39 9.10
CA LYS A 56 -14.45 19.21 10.16
C LYS A 56 -15.07 17.82 10.11
N VAL A 57 -15.42 17.30 11.28
CA VAL A 57 -16.19 16.06 11.48
C VAL A 57 -17.29 16.35 12.49
N GLY A 58 -18.54 16.49 12.02
CA GLY A 58 -19.66 16.83 12.92
C GLY A 58 -19.43 18.17 13.62
N SER A 59 -19.35 18.19 14.95
CA SER A 59 -19.01 19.37 15.76
C SER A 59 -17.50 19.56 15.98
N TYR A 60 -16.67 18.58 15.63
CA TYR A 60 -15.23 18.61 15.87
C TYR A 60 -14.51 19.21 14.67
N GLU A 61 -13.66 20.19 14.94
CA GLU A 61 -12.89 20.89 13.92
C GLU A 61 -11.42 20.50 14.03
N VAL A 62 -10.78 20.38 12.88
CA VAL A 62 -9.33 20.28 12.76
C VAL A 62 -8.83 21.65 12.34
N THR A 63 -8.10 22.29 13.23
CA THR A 63 -7.51 23.62 13.01
C THR A 63 -6.20 23.52 12.23
N LEU A 64 -5.82 24.63 11.60
CA LEU A 64 -4.54 24.77 10.93
C LEU A 64 -3.37 24.55 11.90
N LYS A 65 -3.53 24.97 13.17
CA LYS A 65 -2.54 24.72 14.22
C LYS A 65 -2.37 23.23 14.49
N GLU A 66 -3.45 22.50 14.77
CA GLU A 66 -3.39 21.06 15.03
C GLU A 66 -2.76 20.31 13.86
N TYR A 67 -3.11 20.69 12.63
CA TYR A 67 -2.55 20.06 11.44
C TYR A 67 -1.04 20.32 11.29
N LYS A 68 -0.58 21.55 11.55
CA LYS A 68 0.85 21.91 11.57
C LYS A 68 1.62 21.18 12.67
N ASP A 69 1.02 21.08 13.85
CA ASP A 69 1.61 20.38 14.99
C ASP A 69 1.77 18.88 14.68
N ALA A 70 0.76 18.26 14.05
CA ALA A 70 0.82 16.87 13.59
C ALA A 70 1.89 16.65 12.50
N LEU A 71 1.98 17.53 11.50
CA LEU A 71 3.03 17.49 10.47
C LEU A 71 4.43 17.59 11.08
N THR A 72 4.61 18.49 12.06
CA THR A 72 5.88 18.69 12.75
C THR A 72 6.26 17.48 13.61
N GLY A 73 5.28 16.90 14.32
CA GLY A 73 5.47 15.65 15.07
C GLY A 73 5.90 14.50 14.17
N PHE A 74 5.19 14.30 13.05
CA PHE A 74 5.48 13.23 12.10
C PHE A 74 6.85 13.39 11.43
N SER A 75 7.22 14.62 11.05
CA SER A 75 8.55 14.90 10.51
C SER A 75 9.67 14.61 11.52
N ARG A 76 9.48 14.92 12.80
CA ARG A 76 10.47 14.57 13.86
C ARG A 76 10.62 13.06 13.98
N GLN A 77 9.51 12.33 13.97
CA GLN A 77 9.49 10.88 14.08
C GLN A 77 10.23 10.20 12.91
N ILE A 78 10.00 10.65 11.68
CA ILE A 78 10.70 10.11 10.50
C ILE A 78 12.20 10.41 10.56
N SER A 79 12.60 11.64 10.89
CA SER A 79 14.02 12.00 10.99
C SER A 79 14.74 11.16 12.05
N GLN A 80 14.11 10.89 13.19
CA GLN A 80 14.67 10.05 14.25
C GLN A 80 14.78 8.57 13.82
N GLY A 81 13.78 8.02 13.12
CA GLY A 81 13.80 6.63 12.67
C GLY A 81 14.78 6.33 11.52
N GLN A 82 15.14 7.33 10.71
CA GLN A 82 16.05 7.18 9.57
C GLN A 82 17.52 7.50 9.92
N GLY A 83 17.84 7.84 11.17
CA GLY A 83 19.19 8.25 11.57
C GLY A 83 19.70 9.50 10.83
N ARG A 84 18.79 10.31 10.27
CA ARG A 84 19.14 11.52 9.52
C ARG A 84 19.36 12.67 10.50
N THR A 85 20.52 13.32 10.42
CA THR A 85 20.90 14.46 11.25
C THR A 85 20.12 15.75 10.96
N GLY A 86 19.24 15.74 9.95
CA GLY A 86 18.42 16.87 9.55
C GLY A 86 16.92 16.60 9.65
N MET A 87 16.17 17.59 10.14
CA MET A 87 14.71 17.62 10.08
C MET A 87 14.27 17.69 8.61
N GLN A 88 13.43 16.76 8.16
CA GLN A 88 12.81 16.89 6.83
C GLN A 88 12.02 18.20 6.76
N SER A 89 12.11 18.93 5.66
CA SER A 89 11.35 20.17 5.49
C SER A 89 9.85 19.88 5.59
N LEU A 90 9.12 20.67 6.38
CA LEU A 90 7.66 20.55 6.53
C LEU A 90 6.94 20.61 5.18
N THR A 91 7.47 21.36 4.21
CA THR A 91 6.94 21.42 2.84
C THR A 91 7.02 20.06 2.15
N THR A 92 8.14 19.34 2.31
CA THR A 92 8.33 18.00 1.76
C THR A 92 7.45 16.98 2.48
N THR A 93 7.38 17.05 3.81
CA THR A 93 6.50 16.18 4.61
C THR A 93 5.04 16.38 4.24
N TYR A 94 4.59 17.62 4.07
CA TYR A 94 3.24 17.93 3.60
C TYR A 94 2.99 17.39 2.18
N ALA A 95 3.91 17.60 1.25
CA ALA A 95 3.75 17.14 -0.12
C ALA A 95 3.61 15.61 -0.23
N GLN A 96 4.30 14.87 0.64
CA GLN A 96 4.32 13.41 0.60
C GLN A 96 3.27 12.75 1.50
N TYR A 97 2.99 13.33 2.67
CA TYR A 97 2.18 12.71 3.73
C TYR A 97 1.04 13.58 4.23
N GLY A 98 0.87 14.79 3.69
CA GLY A 98 -0.12 15.76 4.16
C GLY A 98 -1.53 15.19 4.22
N GLN A 99 -1.99 14.54 3.16
CA GLN A 99 -3.32 13.91 3.13
C GLN A 99 -3.46 12.82 4.18
N GLN A 100 -2.48 11.90 4.27
CA GLN A 100 -2.54 10.81 5.25
C GLN A 100 -2.58 11.33 6.70
N ILE A 101 -1.83 12.38 7.01
CA ILE A 101 -1.83 13.00 8.34
C ILE A 101 -3.17 13.69 8.62
N LEU A 102 -3.73 14.40 7.65
CA LEU A 102 -5.06 15.01 7.78
C LEU A 102 -6.14 13.94 8.00
N ASP A 103 -6.11 12.87 7.21
CA ASP A 103 -7.06 11.76 7.34
C ASP A 103 -6.95 11.08 8.71
N ASN A 104 -5.73 10.97 9.26
CA ASN A 104 -5.53 10.44 10.61
C ASN A 104 -6.12 11.35 11.68
N LEU A 105 -5.92 12.66 11.58
CA LEU A 105 -6.55 13.63 12.50
C LEU A 105 -8.08 13.56 12.40
N LEU A 106 -8.62 13.47 11.18
CA LEU A 106 -10.06 13.33 10.97
C LEU A 106 -10.60 12.03 11.57
N ARG A 107 -9.88 10.91 11.42
CA ARG A 107 -10.24 9.64 12.05
C ARG A 107 -10.25 9.74 13.57
N GLU A 108 -9.26 10.40 14.17
CA GLU A 108 -9.20 10.63 15.62
C GLU A 108 -10.39 11.46 16.10
N LYS A 109 -10.69 12.58 15.43
CA LYS A 109 -11.86 13.42 15.74
C LYS A 109 -13.17 12.65 15.55
N LEU A 110 -13.26 11.79 14.53
CA LEU A 110 -14.44 10.95 14.30
C LEU A 110 -14.68 9.96 15.43
N VAL A 111 -13.62 9.31 15.91
CA VAL A 111 -13.69 8.38 17.05
C VAL A 111 -14.13 9.11 18.32
N GLN A 112 -13.55 10.29 18.60
CA GLN A 112 -13.94 11.12 19.73
C GLN A 112 -15.40 11.55 19.64
N TYR A 113 -15.81 12.10 18.49
CA TYR A 113 -17.19 12.51 18.23
C TYR A 113 -18.19 11.38 18.49
N GLU A 114 -17.90 10.17 18.01
CA GLU A 114 -18.80 9.03 18.17
C GLU A 114 -18.79 8.50 19.61
N ALA A 115 -17.63 8.47 20.27
CA ALA A 115 -17.53 8.10 21.68
C ALA A 115 -18.35 9.05 22.57
N ASP A 116 -18.23 10.37 22.35
CA ASP A 116 -18.98 11.37 23.12
C ASP A 116 -20.49 11.28 22.85
N ARG A 117 -20.90 11.08 21.59
CA ARG A 117 -22.31 10.87 21.22
C ARG A 117 -22.94 9.68 21.93
N LEU A 118 -22.16 8.64 22.19
CA LEU A 118 -22.61 7.42 22.85
C LEU A 118 -22.36 7.42 24.38
N ASN A 119 -21.84 8.52 24.94
CA ASN A 119 -21.43 8.63 26.34
C ASN A 119 -20.39 7.55 26.74
N LEU A 120 -19.46 7.25 25.84
CA LEU A 120 -18.36 6.30 26.03
C LEU A 120 -17.02 6.99 26.34
N SER A 121 -17.05 8.30 26.61
CA SER A 121 -15.88 9.08 27.01
C SER A 121 -15.29 8.56 28.31
N ALA A 122 -13.97 8.53 28.39
CA ALA A 122 -13.27 8.03 29.57
C ALA A 122 -13.43 8.95 30.78
N THR A 123 -13.61 8.33 31.94
CA THR A 123 -13.73 8.98 33.25
C THR A 123 -12.36 9.39 33.80
N ASP A 124 -12.34 10.31 34.76
CA ASP A 124 -11.09 10.76 35.38
C ASP A 124 -10.41 9.63 36.17
N GLU A 125 -11.20 8.74 36.78
CA GLU A 125 -10.72 7.56 37.50
C GLU A 125 -10.00 6.57 36.57
N GLU A 126 -10.51 6.37 35.35
CA GLU A 126 -9.86 5.49 34.35
C GLU A 126 -8.55 6.07 33.84
N VAL A 127 -8.51 7.39 33.63
CA VAL A 127 -7.29 8.12 33.25
C VAL A 127 -6.25 7.99 34.38
N GLU A 128 -6.64 8.18 35.64
CA GLU A 128 -5.75 8.01 36.80
C GLU A 128 -5.25 6.57 36.94
N ALA A 129 -6.14 5.57 36.78
CA ALA A 129 -5.77 4.16 36.84
C ALA A 129 -4.74 3.81 35.75
N ARG A 130 -4.96 4.29 34.52
CA ARG A 130 -4.03 4.09 33.40
C ARG A 130 -2.70 4.81 33.64
N LEU A 131 -2.70 6.03 34.18
CA LEU A 131 -1.49 6.75 34.60
C LEU A 131 -0.65 5.94 35.59
N LYS A 132 -1.29 5.40 36.65
CA LYS A 132 -0.62 4.55 37.65
C LYS A 132 -0.05 3.28 37.03
N GLN A 133 -0.73 2.71 36.03
CA GLN A 133 -0.26 1.54 35.31
C GLN A 133 0.94 1.87 34.40
N THR A 134 0.89 2.97 33.65
CA THR A 134 1.96 3.39 32.74
C THR A 134 3.22 3.82 33.50
N PHE A 135 3.05 4.50 34.64
CA PHE A 135 4.14 4.99 35.48
C PHE A 135 4.22 4.18 36.77
N SER A 136 4.57 2.89 36.65
CA SER A 136 4.78 2.00 37.80
C SER A 136 6.27 1.67 38.01
N PRO A 137 6.86 1.99 39.16
CA PRO A 137 6.29 2.74 40.29
C PRO A 137 6.10 4.23 39.98
N TRP A 138 5.16 4.89 40.66
CA TRP A 138 4.84 6.31 40.43
C TRP A 138 6.05 7.21 40.74
N PRO A 139 6.54 8.00 39.77
CA PRO A 139 7.75 8.81 39.94
C PRO A 139 7.52 10.09 40.77
N GLY A 140 6.27 10.43 41.10
CA GLY A 140 5.91 11.71 41.69
C GLY A 140 5.66 12.80 40.64
N PRO A 141 4.94 13.88 41.01
CA PRO A 141 4.47 14.90 40.06
C PRO A 141 5.59 15.66 39.35
N GLU A 142 6.71 15.96 40.02
CA GLU A 142 7.82 16.70 39.40
C GLU A 142 8.58 15.86 38.39
N GLN A 143 9.00 14.64 38.74
CA GLN A 143 9.67 13.74 37.80
C GLN A 143 8.75 13.34 36.64
N TYR A 144 7.44 13.20 36.88
CA TYR A 144 6.46 13.00 35.82
C TYR A 144 6.46 14.17 34.84
N ARG A 145 6.33 15.41 35.34
CA ARG A 145 6.35 16.63 34.52
C ARG A 145 7.66 16.77 33.75
N GLU A 146 8.80 16.52 34.39
CA GLU A 146 10.12 16.57 33.75
C GLU A 146 10.26 15.55 32.61
N ARG A 147 9.83 14.30 32.82
CA ARG A 147 9.86 13.27 31.77
C ARG A 147 9.01 13.67 30.57
N LEU A 148 7.84 14.24 30.79
CA LEU A 148 6.97 14.70 29.70
C LEU A 148 7.56 15.90 28.96
N ILE A 149 8.14 16.87 29.67
CA ILE A 149 8.81 18.01 29.05
C ILE A 149 9.99 17.54 28.20
N GLN A 150 10.78 16.57 28.68
CA GLN A 150 11.85 15.95 27.90
C GLN A 150 11.33 15.27 26.62
N ALA A 151 10.14 14.67 26.69
CA ALA A 151 9.44 14.10 25.53
C ALA A 151 8.71 15.16 24.66
N GLY A 152 8.77 16.43 25.03
CA GLY A 152 8.17 17.55 24.29
C GLY A 152 6.64 17.65 24.42
N MET A 153 6.07 17.19 25.53
CA MET A 153 4.63 17.23 25.80
C MET A 153 4.33 17.79 27.21
N THR A 154 3.14 18.35 27.41
CA THR A 154 2.67 18.78 28.74
C THR A 154 1.85 17.67 29.41
N PRO A 155 1.71 17.68 30.76
CA PRO A 155 0.80 16.79 31.48
C PRO A 155 -0.62 16.79 30.91
N ALA A 156 -1.18 17.98 30.68
CA ALA A 156 -2.52 18.13 30.12
C ALA A 156 -2.66 17.49 28.71
N GLN A 157 -1.63 17.61 27.86
CA GLN A 157 -1.62 16.98 26.55
C GLN A 157 -1.56 15.45 26.66
N PHE A 158 -0.72 14.94 27.58
CA PHE A 158 -0.60 13.51 27.80
C PHE A 158 -1.90 12.89 28.34
N GLU A 159 -2.50 13.52 29.35
CA GLU A 159 -3.77 13.09 29.96
C GLU A 159 -4.93 13.17 28.97
N ALA A 160 -4.99 14.21 28.14
CA ALA A 160 -5.97 14.31 27.06
C ALA A 160 -5.81 13.17 26.04
N GLY A 161 -4.57 12.84 25.66
CA GLY A 161 -4.28 11.69 24.80
C GLY A 161 -4.69 10.36 25.45
N LEU A 162 -4.48 10.23 26.76
CA LEU A 162 -4.89 9.05 27.52
C LEU A 162 -6.41 8.90 27.53
N ARG A 163 -7.13 9.98 27.81
CA ARG A 163 -8.61 10.03 27.77
C ARG A 163 -9.14 9.65 26.39
N ALA A 164 -8.54 10.17 25.31
CA ALA A 164 -8.92 9.82 23.95
C ALA A 164 -8.68 8.33 23.65
N SER A 165 -7.55 7.76 24.11
CA SER A 165 -7.23 6.35 23.90
C SER A 165 -8.21 5.41 24.59
N ILE A 166 -8.57 5.68 25.85
CA ILE A 166 -9.54 4.89 26.61
C ILE A 166 -10.94 5.01 25.99
N SER A 167 -11.35 6.22 25.58
CA SER A 167 -12.65 6.42 24.89
C SER A 167 -12.73 5.64 23.57
N ALA A 168 -11.62 5.55 22.82
CA ALA A 168 -11.52 4.74 21.62
C ALA A 168 -11.60 3.23 21.92
N GLU A 169 -10.98 2.77 23.01
CA GLU A 169 -11.09 1.39 23.49
C GLU A 169 -12.55 1.04 23.87
N HIS A 170 -13.26 1.94 24.54
CA HIS A 170 -14.69 1.77 24.86
C HIS A 170 -15.54 1.68 23.60
N LEU A 171 -15.37 2.60 22.65
CA LEU A 171 -16.10 2.58 21.39
C LEU A 171 -15.85 1.29 20.61
N ARG A 172 -14.59 0.87 20.51
CA ARG A 172 -14.24 -0.40 19.85
C ARG A 172 -14.91 -1.58 20.54
N SER A 173 -14.83 -1.63 21.87
CA SER A 173 -15.43 -2.70 22.67
C SER A 173 -16.94 -2.75 22.47
N TYR A 174 -17.61 -1.60 22.50
CA TYR A 174 -19.04 -1.46 22.25
C TYR A 174 -19.45 -1.95 20.85
N ILE A 175 -18.71 -1.57 19.80
CA ILE A 175 -18.96 -2.02 18.43
C ILE A 175 -18.75 -3.54 18.31
N THR A 176 -17.69 -4.08 18.92
CA THR A 176 -17.38 -5.51 18.85
C THR A 176 -18.28 -6.37 19.72
N ALA A 177 -18.87 -5.83 20.78
CA ALA A 177 -19.77 -6.56 21.69
C ALA A 177 -21.04 -7.07 20.98
N ALA A 178 -21.46 -6.41 19.89
CA ALA A 178 -22.59 -6.83 19.07
C ALA A 178 -22.26 -7.99 18.11
N VAL A 179 -20.99 -8.35 17.95
CA VAL A 179 -20.56 -9.42 17.04
C VAL A 179 -20.71 -10.77 17.75
N GLN A 180 -21.82 -11.45 17.50
CA GLN A 180 -21.96 -12.87 17.86
C GLN A 180 -21.25 -13.71 16.80
N LEU A 181 -20.05 -14.18 17.12
CA LEU A 181 -19.39 -15.22 16.31
C LEU A 181 -20.01 -16.56 16.65
N SER A 182 -20.54 -17.24 15.63
CA SER A 182 -20.92 -18.64 15.81
C SER A 182 -19.66 -19.52 15.88
N PRO A 183 -19.66 -20.60 16.65
CA PRO A 183 -18.57 -21.57 16.63
C PRO A 183 -18.27 -22.11 15.21
N GLN A 184 -19.29 -22.14 14.35
CA GLN A 184 -19.17 -22.55 12.95
C GLN A 184 -18.34 -21.58 12.12
N GLU A 185 -18.51 -20.26 12.30
CA GLU A 185 -17.69 -19.26 11.60
C GLU A 185 -16.22 -19.32 12.01
N VAL A 186 -15.95 -19.61 13.29
CA VAL A 186 -14.58 -19.82 13.80
C VAL A 186 -13.96 -21.06 13.18
N GLU A 187 -14.70 -22.17 13.14
CA GLU A 187 -14.25 -23.42 12.52
C GLU A 187 -13.99 -23.24 11.01
N ASP A 188 -14.88 -22.55 10.30
CA ASP A 188 -14.73 -22.28 8.86
C ASP A 188 -13.50 -21.41 8.57
N GLU A 189 -13.24 -20.38 9.39
CA GLU A 189 -12.06 -19.53 9.26
C GLU A 189 -10.77 -20.27 9.62
N TYR A 190 -10.80 -21.09 10.67
CA TYR A 190 -9.69 -21.96 11.05
C TYR A 190 -9.34 -22.92 9.91
N ARG A 191 -10.35 -23.59 9.31
CA ARG A 191 -10.14 -24.45 8.14
C ARG A 191 -9.60 -23.68 6.94
N ARG A 192 -10.07 -22.47 6.66
CA ARG A 192 -9.53 -21.64 5.56
C ARG A 192 -8.04 -21.37 5.75
N ASN A 193 -7.62 -21.01 6.96
CA ASN A 193 -6.24 -20.62 7.24
C ASN A 193 -5.30 -21.81 7.43
N ASN A 194 -5.81 -22.97 7.88
CA ASN A 194 -5.00 -24.16 8.14
C ASN A 194 -5.13 -25.28 7.09
N ASN A 195 -6.00 -25.15 6.08
CA ASN A 195 -6.07 -26.13 5.01
C ASN A 195 -4.83 -26.04 4.11
N ARG A 196 -4.00 -27.08 4.13
CA ARG A 196 -2.94 -27.30 3.15
C ARG A 196 -3.42 -28.29 2.10
N TYR A 197 -3.43 -27.86 0.84
CA TYR A 197 -3.74 -28.74 -0.28
C TYR A 197 -2.47 -29.43 -0.76
N SER A 198 -2.48 -30.76 -0.78
CA SER A 198 -1.46 -31.55 -1.48
C SER A 198 -2.01 -31.89 -2.86
N ILE A 199 -1.50 -31.20 -3.88
CA ILE A 199 -1.84 -31.50 -5.28
C ILE A 199 -0.83 -32.54 -5.76
N ARG A 200 -1.33 -33.72 -6.13
CA ARG A 200 -0.56 -34.70 -6.90
C ARG A 200 -0.89 -34.49 -8.35
N TRP A 201 0.12 -34.13 -9.14
CA TRP A 201 0.03 -34.13 -10.59
C TRP A 201 0.94 -35.22 -11.17
N ALA A 202 0.66 -35.62 -12.40
CA ALA A 202 1.55 -36.43 -13.20
C ALA A 202 1.92 -35.60 -14.43
N ASP A 203 3.22 -35.45 -14.69
CA ASP A 203 3.71 -34.83 -15.91
C ASP A 203 3.72 -35.89 -17.01
N VAL A 204 2.94 -35.65 -18.06
CA VAL A 204 2.86 -36.53 -19.22
C VAL A 204 3.53 -35.80 -20.38
N SER A 205 4.81 -36.14 -20.62
CA SER A 205 5.56 -35.55 -21.72
C SER A 205 5.37 -36.35 -23.02
N PRO A 206 5.39 -35.69 -24.20
CA PRO A 206 5.33 -36.38 -25.48
C PRO A 206 6.43 -37.43 -25.68
N ASP A 207 7.62 -37.22 -25.10
CA ASP A 207 8.73 -38.16 -25.15
C ASP A 207 8.40 -39.51 -24.48
N GLN A 208 7.60 -39.50 -23.40
CA GLN A 208 7.15 -40.72 -22.73
C GLN A 208 6.10 -41.51 -23.54
N LEU A 209 5.49 -40.88 -24.54
CA LEU A 209 4.45 -41.48 -25.39
C LEU A 209 4.96 -41.86 -26.78
N LYS A 210 6.11 -41.33 -27.21
CA LYS A 210 6.67 -41.53 -28.55
C LYS A 210 6.84 -43.00 -28.93
N ASP A 211 7.29 -43.84 -28.01
CA ASP A 211 7.52 -45.26 -28.26
C ASP A 211 6.25 -46.12 -28.16
N LYS A 212 5.15 -45.54 -27.66
CA LYS A 212 3.85 -46.22 -27.49
C LYS A 212 2.85 -45.88 -28.57
N VAL A 213 3.16 -44.92 -29.44
CA VAL A 213 2.29 -44.45 -30.52
C VAL A 213 2.99 -44.65 -31.85
N THR A 214 2.46 -45.53 -32.68
CA THR A 214 2.88 -45.71 -34.07
C THR A 214 1.93 -44.97 -34.98
N PHE A 215 2.46 -44.11 -35.85
CA PHE A 215 1.69 -43.43 -36.88
C PHE A 215 1.86 -44.17 -38.21
N THR A 216 0.78 -44.28 -38.98
CA THR A 216 0.87 -44.74 -40.36
C THR A 216 1.04 -43.56 -41.32
N ASP A 217 1.58 -43.80 -42.51
CA ASP A 217 1.70 -42.77 -43.55
C ASP A 217 0.34 -42.15 -43.93
N ASN A 218 -0.74 -42.93 -43.82
CA ASN A 218 -2.09 -42.43 -44.07
C ASN A 218 -2.55 -41.44 -42.98
N ASP A 219 -2.23 -41.70 -41.72
CA ASP A 219 -2.55 -40.80 -40.61
C ASP A 219 -1.80 -39.47 -40.75
N LEU A 220 -0.51 -39.54 -41.13
CA LEU A 220 0.33 -38.36 -41.36
C LEU A 220 -0.17 -37.52 -42.54
N ARG A 221 -0.60 -38.15 -43.64
CA ARG A 221 -1.20 -37.45 -44.79
C ARG A 221 -2.52 -36.79 -44.43
N ALA A 222 -3.41 -37.51 -43.73
CA ALA A 222 -4.69 -36.96 -43.30
C ALA A 222 -4.51 -35.76 -42.35
N PHE A 223 -3.55 -35.84 -41.42
CA PHE A 223 -3.21 -34.73 -40.53
C PHE A 223 -2.65 -33.53 -41.28
N PHE A 224 -1.68 -33.76 -42.18
CA PHE A 224 -1.11 -32.71 -43.03
C PHE A 224 -2.17 -32.03 -43.90
N ASP A 225 -3.09 -32.81 -44.49
CA ASP A 225 -4.14 -32.28 -45.34
C ASP A 225 -5.16 -31.43 -44.57
N ALA A 226 -5.44 -31.78 -43.31
CA ALA A 226 -6.32 -31.03 -42.43
C ALA A 226 -5.66 -29.76 -41.83
N HIS A 227 -4.33 -29.72 -41.72
CA HIS A 227 -3.57 -28.65 -41.04
C HIS A 227 -2.58 -27.94 -41.97
N LYS A 228 -2.89 -27.81 -43.27
CA LYS A 228 -1.97 -27.23 -44.28
C LYS A 228 -1.45 -25.85 -43.91
N ASP A 229 -2.23 -25.06 -43.16
CA ASP A 229 -1.85 -23.71 -42.74
C ASP A 229 -0.68 -23.71 -41.74
N ASP A 230 -0.57 -24.73 -40.89
CA ASP A 230 0.51 -24.85 -39.89
C ASP A 230 1.87 -25.17 -40.54
N PHE A 231 1.84 -25.74 -41.75
CA PHE A 231 3.03 -26.09 -42.53
C PHE A 231 3.35 -25.07 -43.62
N LYS A 232 2.61 -23.95 -43.69
CA LYS A 232 2.95 -22.86 -44.62
C LYS A 232 4.22 -22.17 -44.16
N ILE A 233 5.23 -22.16 -45.03
CA ILE A 233 6.37 -21.28 -44.86
C ILE A 233 5.91 -19.86 -45.22
N THR A 234 5.58 -19.08 -44.20
CA THR A 234 5.10 -17.68 -44.33
C THR A 234 6.24 -16.68 -44.49
N THR A 235 7.49 -17.12 -44.30
CA THR A 235 8.68 -16.30 -44.46
C THR A 235 9.18 -16.32 -45.90
N GLU A 236 9.70 -15.19 -46.37
CA GLU A 236 10.23 -15.06 -47.73
C GLU A 236 11.46 -15.97 -47.89
N GLN A 237 11.34 -16.98 -48.76
CA GLN A 237 12.43 -17.88 -49.10
C GLN A 237 13.19 -17.31 -50.29
N ARG A 238 14.46 -16.93 -50.09
CA ARG A 238 15.34 -16.48 -51.19
C ARG A 238 16.40 -17.51 -51.49
N ARG A 239 16.54 -17.85 -52.77
CA ARG A 239 17.61 -18.73 -53.28
C ARG A 239 18.77 -17.85 -53.71
N ALA A 240 19.85 -17.82 -52.94
CA ALA A 240 21.06 -17.09 -53.27
C ALA A 240 22.13 -18.04 -53.83
N ARG A 241 22.86 -17.57 -54.84
CA ARG A 241 24.16 -18.12 -55.22
C ARG A 241 25.19 -17.10 -54.81
N TYR A 242 26.22 -17.54 -54.10
CA TYR A 242 27.34 -16.68 -53.73
C TYR A 242 28.65 -17.38 -54.13
N ILE A 243 29.64 -16.56 -54.43
CA ILE A 243 31.02 -17.00 -54.58
C ILE A 243 31.72 -16.54 -53.29
N PHE A 244 32.32 -17.49 -52.57
CA PHE A 244 33.12 -17.19 -51.39
C PHE A 244 34.56 -16.97 -51.83
N VAL A 245 35.11 -15.79 -51.54
CA VAL A 245 36.52 -15.48 -51.76
C VAL A 245 37.21 -15.46 -50.40
N ASP A 246 38.16 -16.37 -50.22
CA ASP A 246 39.00 -16.44 -49.03
C ASP A 246 40.12 -15.40 -49.14
N SER A 247 39.98 -14.30 -48.38
CA SER A 247 40.96 -13.20 -48.36
C SER A 247 42.33 -13.63 -47.88
N THR A 248 42.42 -14.70 -47.08
CA THR A 248 43.68 -15.25 -46.57
C THR A 248 44.48 -15.90 -47.69
N LYS A 249 43.83 -16.74 -48.49
CA LYS A 249 44.45 -17.37 -49.68
C LYS A 249 44.71 -16.37 -50.81
N ALA A 250 43.85 -15.37 -50.97
CA ALA A 250 44.07 -14.30 -51.93
C ALA A 250 45.30 -13.46 -51.56
N GLY A 251 45.51 -13.19 -50.26
CA GLY A 251 46.68 -12.47 -49.75
C GLY A 251 47.99 -13.22 -49.92
N GLU A 252 48.01 -14.55 -49.83
CA GLU A 252 49.20 -15.39 -50.05
C GLU A 252 49.76 -15.29 -51.49
N ALA A 253 48.90 -14.98 -52.47
CA ALA A 253 49.31 -14.79 -53.86
C ALA A 253 49.84 -13.38 -54.15
N ILE A 254 49.67 -12.43 -53.23
CA ILE A 254 50.16 -11.06 -53.36
C ILE A 254 51.56 -11.00 -52.71
N GLN A 255 52.60 -11.19 -53.51
CA GLN A 255 53.97 -10.88 -53.08
C GLN A 255 54.19 -9.38 -53.19
N VAL A 256 53.98 -8.66 -52.09
CA VAL A 256 54.41 -7.25 -51.99
C VAL A 256 55.92 -7.25 -51.70
N SER A 257 56.70 -6.59 -52.54
CA SER A 257 58.15 -6.46 -52.31
C SER A 257 58.44 -5.33 -51.33
N ASP A 258 59.53 -5.43 -50.58
CA ASP A 258 59.97 -4.37 -49.66
C ASP A 258 60.27 -3.03 -50.37
N GLU A 259 60.46 -3.05 -51.69
CA GLU A 259 60.67 -1.85 -52.51
C GLU A 259 59.35 -1.09 -52.77
N GLU A 260 58.22 -1.79 -52.86
CA GLU A 260 56.88 -1.18 -52.99
C GLU A 260 56.35 -0.62 -51.66
N LEU A 261 56.83 -1.12 -50.52
CA LEU A 261 56.43 -0.66 -49.18
C LEU A 261 57.21 0.56 -48.66
N LYS A 262 58.38 0.86 -49.23
CA LYS A 262 59.25 1.97 -48.80
C LYS A 262 58.67 3.39 -48.95
N PRO A 263 57.85 3.73 -49.98
CA PRO A 263 57.29 5.07 -50.10
C PRO A 263 56.27 5.39 -49.00
N ASP A 264 55.56 4.39 -48.47
CA ASP A 264 54.48 4.55 -47.48
C ASP A 264 54.95 4.30 -46.04
N PHE A 265 56.16 3.77 -45.83
CA PHE A 265 56.75 3.57 -44.52
C PHE A 265 57.66 4.74 -44.13
N ASP A 266 57.06 5.77 -43.53
CA ASP A 266 57.76 6.87 -42.85
C ASP A 266 57.91 6.54 -41.35
N PRO A 267 59.12 6.16 -40.89
CA PRO A 267 59.35 5.83 -39.48
C PRO A 267 59.27 7.04 -38.54
N GLU A 268 59.17 8.28 -39.04
CA GLU A 268 58.98 9.47 -38.18
C GLU A 268 57.50 9.82 -37.91
N ARG A 269 56.54 9.04 -38.44
CA ARG A 269 55.11 9.32 -38.27
C ARG A 269 54.39 8.48 -37.19
N TYR A 270 55.14 7.74 -36.37
CA TYR A 270 54.66 7.11 -35.13
C TYR A 270 55.64 7.25 -33.98
#